data_AF-A0A7Y7TXT3-F1
#
_entry.id   AF-A0A7Y7TXT3-F1
#
_cell.length_a   1.000
_cell.length_b   1.000
_cell.length_c   1.000
_cell.angle_alpha   90.00
_cell.angle_beta   90.00
_cell.angle_gamma   90.00
#
_symmetry.space_group_name_H-M   'P 1'
#
loop_
_entity.id
_entity.type
_entity.pdbx_description
1 polymer ?
#
loop_
_entity_poly.entity_id
_entity_poly.type
_entity_poly.pdbx_seq_one_letter_code
_entity_poly.pdbx_strand_id
1 'polypeptide(L)'
;MKISSLLSLIVITLVLVNCDKSKEAAKNHVNCDGLITDTLGTGDNAKIYMPNAFSPNDDGINDICRPITRNVALIVFTIYDCDNNVVFNTTSLQEGWHPASGPHTWTTYYYKIQVATEAGHHIGVCGEVYSLSCFPGSMPRSSFCFEDQFMMDGFTGVTMERIGTCP
;
A
#
# COMPACT_ATOMS: atom_id res chain seq x y z
N MET A 1 -63.42 0.84 -42.17
CA MET A 1 -62.55 -0.22 -42.70
C MET A 1 -61.12 0.34 -42.74
N LYS A 2 -60.17 -0.35 -42.11
CA LYS A 2 -58.87 0.19 -41.65
C LYS A 2 -57.97 0.66 -42.81
N ILE A 3 -57.42 1.88 -42.69
CA ILE A 3 -56.28 2.36 -43.48
C ILE A 3 -55.26 2.95 -42.51
N SER A 4 -54.09 2.32 -42.43
CA SER A 4 -52.75 2.93 -42.49
C SER A 4 -51.74 2.01 -41.78
N SER A 5 -51.09 1.21 -42.62
CA SER A 5 -49.76 0.70 -42.36
C SER A 5 -48.79 1.84 -42.66
N LEU A 6 -47.90 2.16 -41.74
CA LEU A 6 -46.55 2.55 -42.12
C LEU A 6 -45.60 2.15 -40.99
N LEU A 7 -44.82 1.10 -41.27
CA LEU A 7 -43.64 0.74 -40.51
C LEU A 7 -42.66 1.93 -40.54
N SER A 8 -42.51 2.62 -39.41
CA SER A 8 -41.31 3.42 -39.18
C SER A 8 -40.28 2.53 -38.49
N LEU A 9 -39.38 2.04 -39.34
CA LEU A 9 -38.17 1.30 -39.02
C LEU A 9 -37.37 2.07 -37.95
N ILE A 10 -37.51 1.69 -36.68
CA ILE A 10 -36.59 2.15 -35.64
C ILE A 10 -35.26 1.47 -35.94
N VAL A 11 -34.40 2.18 -36.66
CA VAL A 11 -32.99 1.85 -36.80
C VAL A 11 -32.42 1.89 -35.41
N ILE A 12 -32.35 0.72 -34.77
CA ILE A 12 -31.55 0.49 -33.59
C ILE A 12 -30.12 0.69 -34.06
N THR A 13 -29.63 1.93 -33.99
CA THR A 13 -28.21 2.18 -33.89
C THR A 13 -27.79 1.53 -32.57
N LEU A 14 -27.40 0.25 -32.67
CA LEU A 14 -26.44 -0.35 -31.76
C LEU A 14 -25.22 0.58 -31.83
N VAL A 15 -25.22 1.60 -30.99
CA VAL A 15 -24.00 2.26 -30.58
C VAL A 15 -23.26 1.17 -29.84
N LEU A 16 -22.40 0.47 -30.57
CA LEU A 16 -21.26 -0.22 -30.00
C LEU A 16 -20.45 0.88 -29.33
N VAL A 17 -20.84 1.23 -28.10
CA VAL A 17 -19.95 1.89 -27.18
C VAL A 17 -18.89 0.84 -26.91
N ASN A 18 -17.87 0.84 -27.77
CA ASN A 18 -16.60 0.28 -27.40
C ASN A 18 -16.27 0.96 -26.08
N CYS A 19 -16.14 0.14 -25.04
CA CYS A 19 -15.54 0.58 -23.82
C CYS A 19 -14.08 0.87 -24.18
N ASP A 20 -13.80 2.04 -24.72
CA ASP A 20 -12.49 2.64 -24.54
C ASP A 20 -12.33 2.66 -23.04
N LYS A 21 -11.46 1.80 -22.52
CA LYS A 21 -11.00 1.88 -21.14
C LYS A 21 -10.69 3.35 -20.96
N SER A 22 -11.54 4.06 -20.22
CA SER A 22 -11.14 5.33 -19.64
C SER A 22 -9.80 5.00 -19.00
N LYS A 23 -8.75 5.70 -19.43
CA LYS A 23 -7.62 5.85 -18.54
C LYS A 23 -8.20 6.61 -17.35
N GLU A 24 -8.85 5.89 -16.43
CA GLU A 24 -8.76 6.26 -15.04
C GLU A 24 -7.29 6.58 -14.87
N ALA A 25 -6.99 7.82 -14.51
CA ALA A 25 -5.64 8.19 -14.19
C ALA A 25 -5.13 7.08 -13.28
N ALA A 26 -4.21 6.24 -13.79
CA ALA A 26 -3.60 5.21 -12.99
C ALA A 26 -3.19 5.95 -11.74
N LYS A 27 -3.72 5.57 -10.57
CA LYS A 27 -3.27 6.14 -9.30
C LYS A 27 -1.77 6.01 -9.38
N ASN A 28 -1.05 7.10 -9.67
CA ASN A 28 0.38 7.07 -9.91
C ASN A 28 0.89 6.58 -8.58
N HIS A 29 1.24 5.31 -8.50
CA HIS A 29 1.71 4.75 -7.25
C HIS A 29 3.05 5.46 -7.01
N VAL A 30 3.03 6.42 -6.09
CA VAL A 30 4.14 7.31 -5.85
C VAL A 30 5.35 6.43 -5.49
N ASN A 31 6.49 6.68 -6.14
CA ASN A 31 7.75 5.98 -5.93
C ASN A 31 7.81 4.50 -6.35
N CYS A 32 6.95 4.05 -7.26
CA CYS A 32 7.02 2.69 -7.82
C CYS A 32 7.93 2.54 -9.05
N ASP A 33 8.41 3.64 -9.62
CA ASP A 33 9.23 3.60 -10.83
C ASP A 33 10.59 2.95 -10.58
N GLY A 34 11.07 2.19 -11.56
CA GLY A 34 12.40 1.58 -11.53
C GLY A 34 12.59 0.46 -10.50
N LEU A 35 11.50 -0.13 -10.00
CA LEU A 35 11.55 -1.37 -9.23
C LEU A 35 11.81 -2.57 -10.16
N ILE A 36 12.59 -3.52 -9.68
CA ILE A 36 12.86 -4.79 -10.35
C ILE A 36 12.17 -5.90 -9.56
N THR A 37 11.32 -6.66 -10.24
CA THR A 37 10.65 -7.83 -9.67
C THR A 37 10.80 -9.00 -10.63
N ASP A 38 11.51 -10.03 -10.18
CA ASP A 38 11.69 -11.27 -10.91
C ASP A 38 10.54 -12.23 -10.59
N THR A 39 10.24 -13.15 -11.51
CA THR A 39 9.42 -14.31 -11.19
C THR A 39 10.23 -15.23 -10.28
N LEU A 40 9.73 -15.49 -9.07
CA LEU A 40 10.39 -16.40 -8.14
C LEU A 40 10.34 -17.83 -8.69
N GLY A 41 11.51 -18.47 -8.81
CA GLY A 41 11.65 -19.86 -9.25
C GLY A 41 11.28 -20.87 -8.17
N THR A 42 11.21 -22.15 -8.56
CA THR A 42 11.02 -23.26 -7.62
C THR A 42 12.12 -23.24 -6.56
N GLY A 43 11.73 -23.05 -5.29
CA GLY A 43 12.65 -23.04 -4.15
C GLY A 43 12.94 -21.65 -3.58
N ASP A 44 12.64 -20.57 -4.31
CA ASP A 44 12.66 -19.22 -3.73
C ASP A 44 11.31 -18.92 -3.07
N ASN A 45 11.31 -18.92 -1.75
CA ASN A 45 10.16 -18.68 -0.90
C ASN A 45 10.29 -17.36 -0.13
N ALA A 46 11.08 -16.40 -0.65
CA ALA A 46 11.20 -15.08 -0.06
C ALA A 46 9.85 -14.36 0.01
N LYS A 47 9.67 -13.59 1.09
CA LYS A 47 8.46 -12.81 1.35
C LYS A 47 8.80 -11.45 1.93
N ILE A 48 8.01 -10.47 1.56
CA ILE A 48 8.03 -9.12 2.12
C ILE A 48 6.59 -8.76 2.43
N TYR A 49 6.33 -8.30 3.64
CA TYR A 49 5.07 -7.74 4.08
C TYR A 49 5.33 -6.35 4.62
N MET A 50 4.49 -5.39 4.24
CA MET A 50 4.62 -4.02 4.71
C MET A 50 3.31 -3.65 5.41
N PRO A 51 3.32 -3.40 6.73
CA PRO A 51 2.20 -2.75 7.40
C PRO A 51 1.90 -1.43 6.70
N ASN A 52 0.62 -1.07 6.58
CA ASN A 52 0.25 0.22 6.01
C ASN A 52 0.01 1.28 7.09
N ALA A 53 0.14 0.94 8.38
CA ALA A 53 -0.03 1.86 9.48
C ALA A 53 0.95 1.59 10.63
N PHE A 54 1.33 2.66 11.31
CA PHE A 54 2.14 2.65 12.53
C PHE A 54 1.82 3.91 13.37
N SER A 55 2.25 3.94 14.61
CA SER A 55 1.81 4.88 15.64
C SER A 55 3.01 5.27 16.51
N PRO A 56 3.82 6.26 16.08
CA PRO A 56 5.04 6.64 16.81
C PRO A 56 4.70 7.48 18.04
N ASN A 57 4.11 6.85 19.06
CA ASN A 57 3.59 7.48 20.28
C ASN A 57 4.38 7.09 21.54
N ASP A 58 5.44 6.29 21.38
CA ASP A 58 6.36 5.80 22.41
C ASP A 58 5.71 4.87 23.46
N ASP A 59 4.64 4.15 23.11
CA ASP A 59 3.99 3.18 24.01
C ASP A 59 4.54 1.74 23.91
N GLY A 60 5.45 1.50 22.97
CA GLY A 60 6.09 0.21 22.70
C GLY A 60 5.33 -0.66 21.69
N ILE A 61 4.22 -0.19 21.14
CA ILE A 61 3.33 -0.92 20.23
C ILE A 61 3.29 -0.16 18.91
N ASN A 62 3.71 -0.83 17.82
CA ASN A 62 3.67 -0.26 16.47
C ASN A 62 4.36 1.12 16.30
N ASP A 63 5.34 1.45 17.14
CA ASP A 63 6.08 2.72 17.07
C ASP A 63 6.98 2.86 15.84
N ILE A 64 7.35 1.72 15.23
CA ILE A 64 8.38 1.65 14.19
C ILE A 64 7.74 1.21 12.87
N CYS A 65 7.97 1.98 11.81
CA CYS A 65 7.60 1.64 10.45
C CYS A 65 8.74 0.84 9.78
N ARG A 66 8.49 -0.43 9.47
CA ARG A 66 9.45 -1.30 8.77
C ARG A 66 8.76 -2.44 8.00
N PRO A 67 9.40 -2.96 6.95
CA PRO A 67 8.96 -4.20 6.32
C PRO A 67 9.29 -5.42 7.18
N ILE A 68 8.42 -6.42 7.10
CA ILE A 68 8.63 -7.75 7.66
C ILE A 68 9.10 -8.66 6.52
N THR A 69 10.32 -9.20 6.64
CA THR A 69 10.96 -9.97 5.57
C THR A 69 11.24 -11.42 5.97
N ARG A 70 11.21 -12.33 5.00
CA ARG A 70 11.66 -13.73 5.14
C ARG A 70 12.50 -14.11 3.92
N ASN A 71 13.65 -14.78 4.15
CA ASN A 71 14.59 -15.25 3.13
C ASN A 71 15.07 -14.15 2.16
N VAL A 72 15.31 -12.97 2.74
CA VAL A 72 15.85 -11.79 2.05
C VAL A 72 17.30 -11.61 2.50
N ALA A 73 18.21 -11.46 1.54
CA ALA A 73 19.63 -11.25 1.81
C ALA A 73 19.99 -9.76 1.93
N LEU A 74 19.40 -8.92 1.07
CA LEU A 74 19.69 -7.49 1.01
C LEU A 74 18.39 -6.70 0.85
N ILE A 75 18.34 -5.50 1.44
CA ILE A 75 17.23 -4.57 1.32
C ILE A 75 17.72 -3.15 1.03
N VAL A 76 16.92 -2.40 0.30
CA VAL A 76 16.93 -0.94 0.25
C VAL A 76 15.50 -0.51 0.56
N PHE A 77 15.30 0.12 1.72
CA PHE A 77 14.01 0.61 2.17
C PHE A 77 14.07 2.13 2.33
N THR A 78 13.19 2.83 1.61
CA THR A 78 13.13 4.30 1.60
C THR A 78 11.71 4.76 1.87
N ILE A 79 11.56 5.80 2.71
CA ILE A 79 10.29 6.46 2.98
C ILE A 79 10.39 7.92 2.53
N TYR A 80 9.30 8.41 1.95
CA TYR A 80 9.15 9.73 1.37
C TYR A 80 7.97 10.47 1.99
N ASP A 81 8.09 11.78 2.15
CA ASP A 81 6.95 12.65 2.47
C ASP A 81 6.06 12.92 1.23
N CYS A 82 5.05 13.78 1.39
CA CYS A 82 4.12 14.13 0.32
C CYS A 82 4.73 14.97 -0.81
N ASP A 83 5.88 15.57 -0.57
CA ASP A 83 6.63 16.39 -1.53
C ASP A 83 7.76 15.58 -2.21
N ASN A 84 7.77 14.25 -2.01
CA ASN A 84 8.77 13.30 -2.50
C ASN A 84 10.19 13.50 -1.92
N ASN A 85 10.34 14.17 -0.78
CA ASN A 85 11.64 14.19 -0.09
C ASN A 85 11.85 12.89 0.67
N VAL A 86 13.09 12.37 0.65
CA VAL A 86 13.47 11.21 1.46
C VAL A 86 13.53 11.62 2.93
N VAL A 87 12.68 11.02 3.76
CA VAL A 87 12.65 11.22 5.22
C VAL A 87 13.30 10.09 5.99
N PHE A 88 13.48 8.93 5.36
CA PHE A 88 14.19 7.79 5.91
C PHE A 88 14.73 6.89 4.79
N ASN A 89 15.92 6.32 5.00
CA ASN A 89 16.49 5.29 4.15
C ASN A 89 17.35 4.34 4.98
N THR A 90 17.26 3.05 4.69
CA THR A 90 18.15 2.04 5.27
C THR A 90 18.46 0.91 4.29
N THR A 91 19.58 0.24 4.52
CA THR A 91 19.96 -1.04 3.91
C THR A 91 20.05 -2.18 4.93
N SER A 92 19.66 -1.93 6.18
CA SER A 92 19.63 -2.92 7.26
C SER A 92 18.25 -3.57 7.36
N LEU A 93 18.19 -4.90 7.41
CA LEU A 93 16.94 -5.68 7.46
C LEU A 93 16.12 -5.47 8.74
N GLN A 94 16.75 -5.05 9.83
CA GLN A 94 16.09 -4.89 11.13
C GLN A 94 15.86 -3.42 11.51
N GLU A 95 16.40 -2.50 10.72
CA GLU A 95 16.22 -1.08 10.95
C GLU A 95 14.87 -0.62 10.43
N GLY A 96 14.22 0.24 11.19
CA GLY A 96 12.93 0.82 10.84
C GLY A 96 12.91 2.29 11.19
N TRP A 97 11.87 2.95 10.74
CA TRP A 97 11.71 4.38 10.92
C TRP A 97 10.78 4.70 12.07
N HIS A 98 11.25 5.56 12.98
CA HIS A 98 10.45 6.17 14.03
C HIS A 98 10.64 7.69 13.94
N PRO A 99 9.69 8.44 13.36
CA PRO A 99 9.69 9.89 13.40
C PRO A 99 9.27 10.39 14.78
N ALA A 100 9.61 11.63 15.09
CA ALA A 100 9.07 12.29 16.29
C ALA A 100 7.54 12.33 16.23
N SER A 101 6.88 12.12 17.38
CA SER A 101 5.43 12.19 17.49
C SER A 101 4.93 13.57 17.03
N GLY A 102 4.01 13.55 16.07
CA GLY A 102 3.39 14.74 15.53
C GLY A 102 2.25 15.27 16.40
N PRO A 103 1.56 16.34 15.93
CA PRO A 103 0.29 16.75 16.53
C PRO A 103 -0.75 15.61 16.49
N HIS A 104 -1.85 15.76 17.23
CA HIS A 104 -2.96 14.78 17.25
C HIS A 104 -3.69 14.69 15.89
N THR A 105 -3.05 14.05 14.92
CA THR A 105 -3.45 13.91 13.52
C THR A 105 -2.90 12.60 12.93
N TRP A 106 -3.06 12.42 11.63
CA TRP A 106 -2.40 11.40 10.83
C TRP A 106 -1.62 12.04 9.69
N THR A 107 -0.63 11.33 9.16
CA THR A 107 0.13 11.75 7.99
C THR A 107 0.39 10.56 7.07
N THR A 108 0.22 10.78 5.77
CA THR A 108 0.53 9.79 4.75
C THR A 108 1.96 9.99 4.27
N TYR A 109 2.72 8.91 4.30
CA TYR A 109 4.04 8.79 3.69
C TYR A 109 3.97 7.75 2.57
N TYR A 110 5.01 7.73 1.74
CA TYR A 110 5.15 6.77 0.66
C TYR A 110 6.43 5.97 0.86
N TYR A 111 6.43 4.70 0.46
CA TYR A 111 7.63 3.87 0.56
C TYR A 111 8.02 3.24 -0.76
N LYS A 112 9.31 2.94 -0.86
CA LYS A 112 9.91 2.10 -1.90
C LYS A 112 10.82 1.08 -1.23
N ILE A 113 10.63 -0.20 -1.56
CA ILE A 113 11.39 -1.33 -1.07
C ILE A 113 11.93 -2.09 -2.29
N GLN A 114 13.24 -2.26 -2.35
CA GLN A 114 13.89 -3.14 -3.31
C GLN A 114 14.72 -4.15 -2.52
N VAL A 115 14.53 -5.44 -2.76
CA VAL A 115 15.33 -6.49 -2.11
C VAL A 115 16.01 -7.41 -3.11
N ALA A 116 17.05 -8.08 -2.64
CA ALA A 116 17.58 -9.30 -3.22
C ALA A 116 17.30 -10.48 -2.27
N THR A 117 16.71 -11.55 -2.79
CA THR A 117 16.44 -12.79 -2.04
C THR A 117 17.73 -13.55 -1.79
N GLU A 118 17.71 -14.52 -0.88
CA GLU A 118 18.83 -15.43 -0.67
C GLU A 118 19.16 -16.28 -1.91
N ALA A 119 18.20 -16.46 -2.82
CA ALA A 119 18.39 -17.15 -4.11
C ALA A 119 18.86 -16.20 -5.24
N GLY A 120 19.04 -14.91 -4.95
CA GLY A 120 19.54 -13.91 -5.91
C GLY A 120 18.48 -13.29 -6.82
N HIS A 121 17.19 -13.53 -6.58
CA HIS A 121 16.10 -12.84 -7.30
C HIS A 121 15.82 -11.48 -6.68
N HIS A 122 15.16 -10.61 -7.44
CA HIS A 122 14.75 -9.28 -6.98
C HIS A 122 13.25 -9.22 -6.73
N ILE A 123 12.85 -8.51 -5.66
CA ILE A 123 11.45 -8.17 -5.40
C ILE A 123 11.38 -6.66 -5.13
N GLY A 124 10.50 -5.97 -5.86
CA GLY A 124 10.19 -4.57 -5.67
C GLY A 124 8.78 -4.37 -5.13
N VAL A 125 8.64 -3.56 -4.09
CA VAL A 125 7.35 -3.19 -3.48
C VAL A 125 7.34 -1.68 -3.18
N CYS A 126 6.19 -1.05 -3.34
CA CYS A 126 5.99 0.37 -3.07
C CYS A 126 4.54 0.61 -2.67
N GLY A 127 4.27 1.72 -1.99
CA GLY A 127 2.93 2.03 -1.53
C GLY A 127 2.89 3.24 -0.60
N GLU A 128 1.77 3.36 0.10
CA GLU A 128 1.54 4.38 1.12
C GLU A 128 1.58 3.74 2.52
N VAL A 129 1.99 4.53 3.52
CA VAL A 129 1.96 4.15 4.94
C VAL A 129 1.48 5.34 5.77
N TYR A 130 0.61 5.06 6.74
CA TYR A 130 0.02 6.06 7.61
C TYR A 130 0.77 6.10 8.95
N SER A 131 1.30 7.27 9.30
CA SER A 131 1.71 7.59 10.68
C SER A 131 0.49 8.12 11.42
N LEU A 132 0.04 7.42 12.45
CA LEU A 132 -1.23 7.69 13.14
C LEU A 132 -1.00 8.11 14.60
N SER A 133 -1.37 9.34 14.94
CA SER A 133 -1.61 9.72 16.36
C SER A 133 -3.07 9.55 16.76
N CYS A 134 -3.97 9.40 15.77
CA CYS A 134 -5.39 9.08 15.91
C CYS A 134 -5.92 8.50 14.59
N PHE A 135 -7.04 7.80 14.65
CA PHE A 135 -7.72 7.26 13.48
C PHE A 135 -8.50 8.36 12.73
N PRO A 136 -8.37 8.47 11.40
CA PRO A 136 -9.17 9.38 10.59
C PRO A 136 -10.66 9.00 10.65
N GLY A 137 -11.54 9.95 11.00
CA GLY A 137 -12.97 9.67 11.14
C GLY A 137 -13.67 9.25 9.83
N SER A 138 -13.07 9.56 8.67
CA SER A 138 -13.59 9.21 7.34
C SER A 138 -13.16 7.81 6.85
N MET A 139 -12.26 7.13 7.57
CA MET A 139 -11.76 5.81 7.17
C MET A 139 -12.11 4.76 8.21
N PRO A 140 -12.61 3.57 7.81
CA PRO A 140 -12.87 2.50 8.75
C PRO A 140 -11.55 2.00 9.34
N ARG A 141 -11.55 1.58 10.62
CA ARG A 141 -10.34 1.06 11.29
C ARG A 141 -9.73 -0.13 10.56
N SER A 142 -10.53 -0.93 9.86
CA SER A 142 -10.08 -2.07 9.05
C SER A 142 -9.23 -1.68 7.83
N SER A 143 -9.11 -0.38 7.50
CA SER A 143 -8.20 0.11 6.47
C SER A 143 -6.74 0.15 6.94
N PHE A 144 -6.48 -0.01 8.24
CA PHE A 144 -5.15 0.07 8.84
C PHE A 144 -4.71 -1.31 9.34
N CYS A 145 -3.58 -1.77 8.83
CA CYS A 145 -2.90 -3.00 9.19
C CYS A 145 -1.57 -2.62 9.84
N PHE A 146 -1.46 -2.94 11.12
CA PHE A 146 -0.28 -2.71 11.95
C PHE A 146 0.64 -3.94 12.01
N GLU A 147 1.88 -3.75 12.44
CA GLU A 147 2.87 -4.84 12.53
C GLU A 147 2.41 -5.96 13.48
N ASP A 148 1.81 -5.62 14.62
CA ASP A 148 1.33 -6.58 15.62
C ASP A 148 0.15 -7.45 15.16
N GLN A 149 -0.45 -7.14 14.01
CA GLN A 149 -1.47 -7.96 13.37
C GLN A 149 -0.89 -9.04 12.46
N PHE A 150 0.42 -9.00 12.19
CA PHE A 150 1.06 -9.93 11.26
C PHE A 150 1.18 -11.34 11.85
N MET A 151 0.52 -12.29 11.19
CA MET A 151 0.48 -13.71 11.52
C MET A 151 0.95 -14.53 10.30
N MET A 152 0.94 -15.87 10.43
CA MET A 152 1.41 -16.77 9.36
C MET A 152 0.64 -16.63 8.04
N ASP A 153 -0.61 -16.18 8.08
CA ASP A 153 -1.51 -15.98 6.94
C ASP A 153 -1.69 -14.51 6.53
N GLY A 154 -0.89 -13.59 7.09
CA GLY A 154 -0.92 -12.15 6.79
C GLY A 154 -1.40 -11.32 7.98
N PHE A 155 -1.95 -10.12 7.71
CA PHE A 155 -2.44 -9.20 8.75
C PHE A 155 -3.82 -9.58 9.26
N THR A 156 -3.91 -10.72 9.96
CA THR A 156 -5.17 -11.31 10.44
C THR A 156 -5.35 -11.17 11.96
N GLY A 157 -4.31 -10.74 12.66
CA GLY A 157 -4.35 -10.48 14.09
C GLY A 157 -5.18 -9.26 14.47
N VAL A 158 -5.36 -9.10 15.78
CA VAL A 158 -5.98 -7.91 16.37
C VAL A 158 -4.87 -6.99 16.84
N THR A 159 -4.93 -5.72 16.44
CA THR A 159 -3.96 -4.74 16.91
C THR A 159 -4.18 -4.41 18.40
N MET A 160 -3.09 -4.23 19.12
CA MET A 160 -3.08 -3.74 20.50
C MET A 160 -3.07 -2.21 20.57
N GLU A 161 -3.09 -1.53 19.42
CA GLU A 161 -3.08 -0.07 19.32
C GLU A 161 -4.27 0.60 20.04
N ARG A 162 -4.00 1.68 20.79
CA ARG A 162 -5.00 2.38 21.62
C ARG A 162 -5.11 3.88 21.32
N ILE A 163 -4.96 4.28 20.06
CA ILE A 163 -5.24 5.65 19.64
C ILE A 163 -6.75 5.94 19.46
N GLY A 164 -7.11 7.20 19.72
CA GLY A 164 -8.48 7.71 19.56
C GLY A 164 -8.88 7.93 18.09
N THR A 165 -10.02 8.58 17.88
CA THR A 165 -10.42 9.13 16.58
C THR A 165 -10.02 10.59 16.53
N CYS A 166 -9.53 11.05 15.38
CA CYS A 166 -9.17 12.44 15.20
C CYS A 166 -10.41 13.37 15.23
N PRO A 167 -10.24 14.66 15.56
CA PRO A 167 -11.32 15.65 15.57
C PRO A 167 -12.05 15.79 14.22
#